data_AF-A0A7H0SL52-F1
#
_entry.id   AF-A0A7H0SL52-F1
#
_cell.length_a   1.000
_cell.length_b   1.000
_cell.length_c   1.000
_cell.angle_alpha   90.00
_cell.angle_beta   90.00
_cell.angle_gamma   90.00
#
_symmetry.space_group_name_H-M   'P 1'
#
loop_
_entity.id
_entity.type
_entity.pdbx_description
1 polymer ?
#
loop_
_entity_poly.entity_id
_entity_poly.type
_entity_poly.pdbx_seq_one_letter_code
_entity_poly.pdbx_strand_id
1 'polypeptide(L)'
;MKLSHACLIVLVPAALLMGGCGSSENQTVTVTSTVTNSDTSTSHPASSSQCQGKDLRDSAFGRWMKLGEIPVNGGGAASFEVVENCYDPAQPLSYAIVQLAGEQSGQAVILLQHGDFVNDPAPVVVEKINGVTRSDDSHITVDFDGQEVNYSVEQGKVQASGQPKAKATLDLTGKDYRGPHHS
;
A
#
# COMPACT_ATOMS: atom_id res chain seq x y z
N MET A 1 -26.55 -3.93 -49.83
CA MET A 1 -25.56 -4.84 -50.46
C MET A 1 -24.87 -5.66 -49.36
N LYS A 2 -24.93 -6.99 -49.49
CA LYS A 2 -24.09 -8.09 -48.94
C LYS A 2 -23.41 -7.88 -47.56
N LEU A 3 -23.86 -8.53 -46.48
CA LEU A 3 -23.56 -9.91 -45.97
C LEU A 3 -22.07 -10.26 -45.80
N SER A 4 -21.66 -10.52 -44.54
CA SER A 4 -20.86 -11.68 -44.03
C SER A 4 -20.38 -11.38 -42.59
N HIS A 5 -20.95 -11.95 -41.52
CA HIS A 5 -20.71 -13.28 -40.92
C HIS A 5 -19.24 -13.61 -40.62
N ALA A 6 -18.87 -13.72 -39.33
CA ALA A 6 -18.32 -14.95 -38.76
C ALA A 6 -18.24 -14.88 -37.21
N CYS A 7 -18.91 -15.84 -36.59
CA CYS A 7 -18.89 -16.21 -35.19
C CYS A 7 -17.71 -17.18 -34.96
N LEU A 8 -16.99 -17.07 -33.85
CA LEU A 8 -16.25 -18.22 -33.31
C LEU A 8 -16.35 -18.22 -31.77
N ILE A 9 -17.23 -19.09 -31.30
CA ILE A 9 -17.34 -19.57 -29.93
C ILE A 9 -16.25 -20.61 -29.72
N VAL A 10 -15.44 -20.47 -28.67
CA VAL A 10 -14.59 -21.56 -28.16
C VAL A 10 -15.06 -21.92 -26.76
N LEU A 11 -15.80 -23.03 -26.69
CA LEU A 11 -16.09 -23.82 -25.50
C LEU A 11 -14.80 -24.55 -25.06
N VAL A 12 -14.49 -24.54 -23.76
CA VAL A 12 -13.51 -25.48 -23.18
C VAL A 12 -14.21 -26.28 -22.06
N PRO A 13 -14.10 -27.62 -22.05
CA PRO A 13 -14.88 -28.50 -21.18
C PRO A 13 -14.35 -28.63 -19.74
N ALA A 14 -15.28 -28.94 -18.85
CA ALA A 14 -15.09 -29.36 -17.47
C ALA A 14 -14.37 -30.72 -17.35
N ALA A 15 -13.48 -30.84 -16.35
CA ALA A 15 -12.97 -32.11 -15.88
C ALA A 15 -13.49 -32.39 -14.47
N LEU A 16 -14.30 -33.44 -14.36
CA LEU A 16 -14.68 -34.12 -13.12
C LEU A 16 -13.45 -34.81 -12.52
N LEU A 17 -13.28 -34.69 -11.20
CA LEU A 17 -12.57 -35.70 -10.39
C LEU A 17 -13.53 -36.20 -9.31
N MET A 18 -14.07 -37.40 -9.55
CA MET A 18 -14.70 -38.25 -8.55
C MET A 18 -13.63 -39.12 -7.88
N GLY A 19 -13.82 -39.40 -6.58
CA GLY A 19 -13.37 -40.66 -5.98
C GLY A 19 -12.55 -40.50 -4.70
N GLY A 20 -13.14 -40.90 -3.56
CA GLY A 20 -12.40 -41.06 -2.32
C GLY A 20 -13.25 -41.18 -1.05
N CYS A 21 -14.25 -42.07 -1.03
CA CYS A 21 -14.92 -42.47 0.20
C CYS A 21 -14.16 -43.68 0.77
N GLY A 22 -13.43 -43.48 1.88
CA GLY A 22 -12.74 -44.54 2.63
C GLY A 22 -13.34 -44.66 4.01
N SER A 23 -13.90 -45.83 4.32
CA SER A 23 -14.57 -46.14 5.58
C SER A 23 -13.63 -46.89 6.53
N SER A 24 -13.73 -46.51 7.82
CA SER A 24 -13.55 -47.32 9.03
C SER A 24 -12.15 -47.81 9.44
N GLU A 25 -11.62 -47.19 10.49
CA GLU A 25 -11.03 -47.95 11.62
C GLU A 25 -11.42 -47.31 12.96
N ASN A 26 -11.83 -48.19 13.87
CA ASN A 26 -12.38 -47.92 15.18
C ASN A 26 -11.23 -47.70 16.17
N GLN A 27 -10.97 -46.46 16.60
CA GLN A 27 -10.10 -46.19 17.74
C GLN A 27 -10.88 -45.54 18.87
N THR A 28 -11.09 -46.32 19.92
CA THR A 28 -11.49 -45.87 21.24
C THR A 28 -10.42 -44.93 21.77
N VAL A 29 -10.66 -43.61 21.72
CA VAL A 29 -9.82 -42.61 22.38
C VAL A 29 -10.57 -42.09 23.60
N THR A 30 -9.94 -42.30 24.75
CA THR A 30 -10.27 -41.83 26.09
C THR A 30 -10.84 -40.41 26.10
N VAL A 31 -12.06 -40.25 26.63
CA VAL A 31 -12.64 -38.94 26.95
C VAL A 31 -11.85 -38.35 28.11
N THR A 32 -10.88 -37.50 27.80
CA THR A 32 -10.36 -36.51 28.76
C THR A 32 -10.96 -35.18 28.39
N SER A 33 -12.02 -34.80 29.11
CA SER A 33 -12.65 -33.49 29.02
C SER A 33 -11.62 -32.40 29.32
N THR A 34 -11.04 -31.84 28.27
CA THR A 34 -10.31 -30.58 28.36
C THR A 34 -11.15 -29.57 27.60
N VAL A 35 -11.84 -28.70 28.34
CA VAL A 35 -12.51 -27.53 27.79
C VAL A 35 -11.45 -26.73 27.05
N THR A 36 -11.40 -26.87 25.73
CA THR A 36 -10.62 -25.98 24.89
C THR A 36 -11.61 -24.94 24.42
N ASN A 37 -11.57 -23.78 25.08
CA ASN A 37 -12.26 -22.59 24.65
C ASN A 37 -12.04 -22.41 23.14
N SER A 38 -13.13 -22.37 22.39
CA SER A 38 -13.17 -21.69 21.09
C SER A 38 -13.07 -20.19 21.36
N ASP A 39 -11.92 -19.73 21.84
CA ASP A 39 -11.59 -18.32 21.82
C ASP A 39 -11.31 -17.97 20.35
N THR A 40 -12.36 -17.45 19.71
CA THR A 40 -12.24 -16.64 18.51
C THR A 40 -11.34 -15.46 18.87
N SER A 41 -10.03 -15.66 18.74
CA SER A 41 -9.04 -14.61 18.85
C SER A 41 -9.04 -13.84 17.52
N THR A 42 -10.16 -13.16 17.23
CA THR A 42 -10.13 -11.96 16.39
C THR A 42 -9.66 -10.83 17.27
N SER A 43 -8.38 -10.86 17.59
CA SER A 43 -7.68 -9.83 18.35
C SER A 43 -6.26 -9.74 17.84
N HIS A 44 -6.15 -9.15 16.65
CA HIS A 44 -4.97 -8.38 16.33
C HIS A 44 -5.44 -6.98 15.95
N PRO A 45 -5.54 -6.03 16.90
CA PRO A 45 -5.06 -4.70 16.57
C PRO A 45 -3.57 -4.91 16.29
N ALA A 46 -3.14 -4.80 15.04
CA ALA A 46 -1.72 -4.67 14.75
C ALA A 46 -1.27 -3.38 15.43
N SER A 47 -0.77 -3.55 16.66
CA SER A 47 -0.09 -2.52 17.41
C SER A 47 0.95 -1.92 16.48
N SER A 48 0.97 -0.60 16.50
CA SER A 48 1.98 0.31 15.95
C SER A 48 3.37 0.10 16.57
N SER A 49 3.79 -1.15 16.80
CA SER A 49 5.11 -1.50 17.30
C SER A 49 6.13 -1.40 16.17
N GLN A 50 6.46 -0.15 15.92
CA GLN A 50 7.80 0.35 15.67
C GLN A 50 8.40 -0.09 14.35
N CYS A 51 8.04 0.67 13.33
CA CYS A 51 8.88 0.90 12.18
C CYS A 51 10.34 1.09 12.63
N GLN A 52 11.17 0.07 12.40
CA GLN A 52 12.62 0.11 12.63
C GLN A 52 13.31 0.72 11.40
N GLY A 53 12.70 1.78 10.85
CA GLY A 53 13.01 2.28 9.53
C GLY A 53 14.48 2.67 9.41
N LYS A 54 15.10 2.32 8.29
CA LYS A 54 16.40 2.87 7.91
C LYS A 54 16.27 4.37 7.65
N ASP A 55 17.40 5.07 7.50
CA ASP A 55 17.38 6.48 7.18
C ASP A 55 16.73 6.69 5.80
N LEU A 56 15.58 7.37 5.77
CA LEU A 56 14.85 7.70 4.54
C LEU A 56 15.71 8.57 3.60
N ARG A 57 16.74 9.24 4.12
CA ARG A 57 17.72 10.00 3.32
C ARG A 57 18.55 9.13 2.36
N ASP A 58 18.64 7.82 2.62
CA ASP A 58 19.33 6.85 1.77
C ASP A 58 18.44 6.32 0.63
N SER A 59 17.16 6.70 0.61
CA SER A 59 16.22 6.34 -0.46
C SER A 59 16.22 7.37 -1.61
N ALA A 60 15.53 7.07 -2.70
CA ALA A 60 15.26 8.03 -3.77
C ALA A 60 14.48 9.27 -3.27
N PHE A 61 13.71 9.15 -2.18
CA PHE A 61 13.02 10.27 -1.53
C PHE A 61 13.97 11.21 -0.78
N GLY A 62 15.15 10.74 -0.40
CA GLY A 62 16.16 11.51 0.34
C GLY A 62 16.59 12.81 -0.34
N ARG A 63 16.42 12.92 -1.67
CA ARG A 63 16.66 14.19 -2.39
C ARG A 63 15.72 15.32 -1.95
N TRP A 64 14.45 15.02 -1.68
CA TRP A 64 13.47 16.01 -1.24
C TRP A 64 13.74 16.41 0.21
N MET A 65 14.21 15.46 1.03
CA MET A 65 14.66 15.76 2.40
C MET A 65 15.84 16.74 2.43
N LYS A 66 16.73 16.69 1.43
CA LYS A 66 17.85 17.65 1.30
C LYS A 66 17.38 19.04 0.87
N LEU A 67 16.33 19.11 0.05
CA LEU A 67 15.74 20.38 -0.41
C LEU A 67 14.83 21.01 0.63
N GLY A 68 14.23 20.20 1.52
CA GLY A 68 13.27 20.66 2.53
C GLY A 68 11.87 20.94 1.94
N GLU A 69 11.66 20.66 0.66
CA GLU A 69 10.41 20.90 -0.07
C GLU A 69 10.08 19.75 -1.01
N ILE A 70 8.79 19.52 -1.26
CA ILE A 70 8.26 18.53 -2.20
C ILE A 70 7.36 19.23 -3.22
N PRO A 71 7.48 18.95 -4.53
CA PRO A 71 6.60 19.51 -5.54
C PRO A 71 5.17 18.97 -5.40
N VAL A 72 4.19 19.85 -5.52
CA VAL A 72 2.76 19.51 -5.49
C VAL A 72 2.16 19.74 -6.88
N ASN A 73 1.44 18.75 -7.41
CA ASN A 73 0.77 18.87 -8.71
C ASN A 73 -0.22 20.04 -8.70
N GLY A 74 -0.13 20.88 -9.74
CA GLY A 74 -0.97 22.07 -9.85
C GLY A 74 -0.61 23.20 -8.88
N GLY A 75 0.52 23.10 -8.17
CA GLY A 75 1.05 24.10 -7.26
C GLY A 75 2.57 24.28 -7.39
N GLY A 76 3.14 25.06 -6.45
CA GLY A 76 4.59 25.14 -6.26
C GLY A 76 5.13 23.94 -5.50
N ALA A 77 6.10 24.18 -4.61
CA ALA A 77 6.53 23.18 -3.65
C ALA A 77 6.08 23.54 -2.24
N ALA A 78 5.92 22.51 -1.42
CA ALA A 78 5.52 22.63 -0.03
C ALA A 78 6.66 22.14 0.88
N SER A 79 6.89 22.87 1.97
CA SER A 79 7.74 22.35 3.04
C SER A 79 7.06 21.18 3.74
N PHE A 80 7.87 20.28 4.28
CA PHE A 80 7.34 19.07 4.89
C PHE A 80 8.19 18.57 6.07
N GLU A 81 7.56 17.76 6.91
CA GLU A 81 8.21 16.99 7.98
C GLU A 81 7.84 15.52 7.83
N VAL A 82 8.79 14.61 8.11
CA VAL A 82 8.49 13.17 8.18
C VAL A 82 7.94 12.86 9.57
N VAL A 83 6.66 12.55 9.65
CA VAL A 83 5.98 12.25 10.94
C VAL A 83 6.03 10.77 11.29
N GLU A 84 6.17 9.90 10.28
CA GLU A 84 6.35 8.47 10.48
C GLU A 84 7.28 7.92 9.40
N ASN A 85 8.28 7.11 9.79
CA ASN A 85 9.25 6.52 8.88
C ASN A 85 9.28 5.01 9.02
N CYS A 86 8.77 4.31 8.01
CA CYS A 86 8.73 2.85 7.91
C CYS A 86 9.48 2.35 6.69
N TYR A 87 10.55 3.08 6.32
CA TYR A 87 11.42 2.75 5.22
C TYR A 87 12.31 1.54 5.52
N ASP A 88 12.25 0.52 4.68
CA ASP A 88 13.22 -0.56 4.65
C ASP A 88 13.51 -0.96 3.19
N PRO A 89 14.72 -0.72 2.65
CA PRO A 89 15.06 -1.09 1.29
C PRO A 89 15.06 -2.60 1.03
N ALA A 90 15.13 -3.42 2.09
CA ALA A 90 15.02 -4.87 1.97
C ALA A 90 13.58 -5.34 1.71
N GLN A 91 12.57 -4.51 2.03
CA GLN A 91 11.17 -4.84 1.81
C GLN A 91 10.72 -4.46 0.40
N PRO A 92 9.89 -5.30 -0.26
CA PRO A 92 9.23 -4.97 -1.51
C PRO A 92 8.42 -3.69 -1.45
N LEU A 93 7.73 -3.43 -0.34
CA LEU A 93 6.96 -2.21 -0.14
C LEU A 93 7.21 -1.61 1.23
N SER A 94 7.67 -0.36 1.24
CA SER A 94 7.91 0.44 2.44
C SER A 94 7.24 1.81 2.31
N TYR A 95 7.10 2.53 3.41
CA TYR A 95 6.40 3.81 3.40
C TYR A 95 6.98 4.82 4.39
N ALA A 96 6.68 6.09 4.15
CA ALA A 96 6.83 7.16 5.11
C ALA A 96 5.58 8.06 5.06
N ILE A 97 5.20 8.63 6.19
CA ILE A 97 4.15 9.65 6.26
C ILE A 97 4.83 11.00 6.39
N VAL A 98 4.45 11.93 5.53
CA VAL A 98 4.90 13.31 5.59
C VAL A 98 3.74 14.25 5.91
N GLN A 99 4.02 15.24 6.75
CA GLN A 99 3.14 16.38 7.02
C GLN A 99 3.61 17.56 6.17
N LEU A 100 2.76 18.02 5.26
CA LEU A 100 2.98 19.21 4.45
C LEU A 100 2.49 20.45 5.19
N ALA A 101 3.20 21.56 4.99
CA ALA A 101 2.81 22.90 5.41
C ALA A 101 2.56 23.82 4.19
N GLY A 102 1.91 24.96 4.43
CA GLY A 102 1.57 25.94 3.39
C GLY A 102 0.16 25.75 2.82
N GLU A 103 -0.06 26.20 1.58
CA GLU A 103 -1.38 26.18 0.93
C GLU A 103 -1.96 24.77 0.75
N GLN A 104 -1.08 23.78 0.62
CA GLN A 104 -1.43 22.37 0.42
C GLN A 104 -1.17 21.57 1.71
N SER A 105 -1.43 22.18 2.87
CA SER A 105 -1.22 21.54 4.16
C SER A 105 -2.07 20.28 4.31
N GLY A 106 -1.45 19.22 4.82
CA GLY A 106 -2.08 17.92 4.97
C GLY A 106 -1.04 16.83 5.12
N GLN A 107 -1.47 15.59 5.15
CA GLN A 107 -0.60 14.42 5.23
C GLN A 107 -0.59 13.66 3.92
N ALA A 108 0.55 13.08 3.58
CA ALA A 108 0.70 12.19 2.44
C ALA A 108 1.49 10.94 2.82
N VAL A 109 1.09 9.80 2.27
CA VAL A 109 1.90 8.58 2.32
C VAL A 109 2.82 8.57 1.11
N ILE A 110 4.11 8.50 1.37
CA ILE A 110 5.14 8.27 0.37
C ILE A 110 5.43 6.77 0.37
N LEU A 111 5.08 6.10 -0.74
CA LEU A 111 5.38 4.69 -0.94
C LEU A 111 6.74 4.54 -1.60
N LEU A 112 7.53 3.57 -1.13
CA LEU A 112 8.82 3.22 -1.71
C LEU A 112 8.88 1.72 -1.99
N GLN A 113 9.25 1.37 -3.23
CA GLN A 113 9.50 0.01 -3.66
C GLN A 113 11.01 -0.20 -3.73
N HIS A 114 11.57 -1.02 -2.82
CA HIS A 114 13.02 -1.25 -2.71
C HIS A 114 13.88 0.03 -2.65
N GLY A 115 13.34 1.12 -2.09
CA GLY A 115 14.04 2.42 -1.98
C GLY A 115 13.78 3.41 -3.10
N ASP A 116 13.12 3.01 -4.18
CA ASP A 116 12.62 3.92 -5.21
C ASP A 116 11.23 4.44 -4.85
N PHE A 117 10.96 5.74 -5.01
CA PHE A 117 9.62 6.27 -4.77
C PHE A 117 8.65 5.75 -5.84
N VAL A 118 7.40 5.55 -5.41
CA VAL A 118 6.30 5.18 -6.29
C VAL A 118 5.53 6.45 -6.63
N ASN A 119 5.39 6.72 -7.94
CA ASN A 119 4.61 7.85 -8.47
C ASN A 119 3.35 7.43 -9.22
N ASP A 120 3.18 6.13 -9.44
CA ASP A 120 1.98 5.55 -10.00
C ASP A 120 1.63 4.35 -9.13
N PRO A 121 0.64 4.46 -8.23
CA PRO A 121 -0.24 5.61 -8.01
C PRO A 121 0.49 6.85 -7.44
N ALA A 122 0.02 8.05 -7.80
CA ALA A 122 0.59 9.30 -7.28
C ALA A 122 0.28 9.48 -5.79
N PRO A 123 1.25 9.92 -4.95
CA PRO A 123 0.99 10.23 -3.56
C PRO A 123 -0.06 11.33 -3.43
N VAL A 124 -1.09 11.07 -2.62
CA VAL A 124 -2.18 12.00 -2.36
C VAL A 124 -1.95 12.78 -1.08
N VAL A 125 -2.37 14.04 -1.06
CA VAL A 125 -2.43 14.87 0.14
C VAL A 125 -3.85 14.86 0.68
N VAL A 126 -4.01 14.42 1.93
CA VAL A 126 -5.29 14.41 2.66
C VAL A 126 -5.18 15.27 3.91
N GLU A 127 -6.29 15.50 4.60
CA GLU A 127 -6.25 16.22 5.88
C GLU A 127 -5.45 15.47 6.94
N LYS A 128 -5.70 14.16 7.06
CA LYS A 128 -5.10 13.30 8.07
C LYS A 128 -5.13 11.85 7.59
N ILE A 129 -4.07 11.11 7.91
CA ILE A 129 -4.02 9.65 7.82
C ILE A 129 -4.32 9.11 9.20
N ASN A 130 -5.34 8.25 9.30
CA ASN A 130 -5.77 7.67 10.57
C ASN A 130 -4.85 6.53 11.01
N GLY A 131 -4.29 5.80 10.05
CA GLY A 131 -3.35 4.73 10.31
C GLY A 131 -2.92 4.02 9.05
N VAL A 132 -1.86 3.23 9.20
CA VAL A 132 -1.33 2.35 8.18
C VAL A 132 -1.22 0.96 8.78
N THR A 133 -1.87 -0.02 8.16
CA THR A 133 -1.81 -1.42 8.55
C THR A 133 -1.03 -2.19 7.50
N ARG A 134 -0.02 -2.95 7.93
CA ARG A 134 0.73 -3.84 7.04
C ARG A 134 0.24 -5.27 7.25
N SER A 135 -0.21 -5.93 6.18
CA SER A 135 -0.58 -7.35 6.22
C SER A 135 0.60 -8.26 5.91
N ASP A 136 1.50 -7.84 5.02
CA ASP A 136 2.77 -8.53 4.69
C ASP A 136 3.77 -7.56 4.05
N ASP A 137 4.94 -8.08 3.64
CA ASP A 137 6.05 -7.31 3.08
C ASP A 137 5.73 -6.56 1.77
N SER A 138 4.66 -6.95 1.06
CA SER A 138 4.24 -6.38 -0.22
C SER A 138 2.86 -5.71 -0.16
N HIS A 139 2.18 -5.74 0.99
CA HIS A 139 0.80 -5.27 1.12
C HIS A 139 0.60 -4.34 2.31
N ILE A 140 0.07 -3.16 2.03
CA ILE A 140 -0.18 -2.09 3.01
C ILE A 140 -1.58 -1.53 2.78
N THR A 141 -2.36 -1.38 3.82
CA THR A 141 -3.64 -0.67 3.83
C THR A 141 -3.46 0.67 4.55
N VAL A 142 -3.87 1.76 3.90
CA VAL A 142 -3.84 3.10 4.48
C VAL A 142 -5.28 3.59 4.69
N ASP A 143 -5.59 4.03 5.90
CA ASP A 143 -6.86 4.69 6.22
C ASP A 143 -6.73 6.21 6.05
N PHE A 144 -7.27 6.71 4.93
CA PHE A 144 -7.36 8.12 4.61
C PHE A 144 -8.72 8.67 5.08
N ASP A 145 -8.82 9.06 6.35
CA ASP A 145 -10.02 9.67 6.94
C ASP A 145 -11.31 8.83 6.76
N GLY A 146 -11.22 7.54 7.09
CA GLY A 146 -12.31 6.57 6.94
C GLY A 146 -12.41 5.95 5.54
N GLN A 147 -11.46 6.25 4.65
CA GLN A 147 -11.36 5.63 3.32
C GLN A 147 -10.10 4.76 3.24
N GLU A 148 -10.31 3.45 3.27
CA GLU A 148 -9.22 2.50 3.13
C GLU A 148 -8.75 2.38 1.66
N VAL A 149 -7.45 2.48 1.46
CA VAL A 149 -6.79 2.22 0.18
C VAL A 149 -5.76 1.13 0.40
N ASN A 150 -5.85 0.08 -0.41
CA ASN A 150 -4.94 -1.06 -0.36
C ASN A 150 -3.87 -0.90 -1.42
N TYR A 151 -2.61 -0.94 -1.00
CA TYR A 151 -1.44 -0.93 -1.86
C TYR A 151 -0.79 -2.30 -1.87
N SER A 152 -0.55 -2.84 -3.07
CA SER A 152 0.08 -4.16 -3.28
C SER A 152 1.19 -4.06 -4.32
N VAL A 153 2.25 -4.86 -4.18
CA VAL A 153 3.24 -5.05 -5.26
C VAL A 153 2.80 -6.22 -6.13
N GLU A 154 2.36 -5.92 -7.35
CA GLU A 154 1.93 -6.91 -8.33
C GLU A 154 2.77 -6.80 -9.61
N GLN A 155 3.34 -7.93 -10.05
CA GLN A 155 4.21 -7.97 -11.25
C GLN A 155 5.35 -6.94 -11.21
N GLY A 156 5.88 -6.66 -10.00
CA GLY A 156 6.96 -5.71 -9.80
C GLY A 156 6.54 -4.24 -9.86
N LYS A 157 5.24 -3.92 -9.78
CA LYS A 157 4.73 -2.55 -9.68
C LYS A 157 3.78 -2.41 -8.51
N VAL A 158 3.74 -1.23 -7.90
CA VAL A 158 2.72 -0.93 -6.90
C VAL A 158 1.39 -0.65 -7.58
N GLN A 159 0.34 -1.30 -7.10
CA GLN A 159 -1.05 -1.07 -7.47
C GLN A 159 -1.78 -0.46 -6.28
N ALA A 160 -2.84 0.32 -6.54
CA ALA A 160 -3.77 0.76 -5.52
C ALA A 160 -5.19 0.27 -5.83
N SER A 161 -5.87 -0.24 -4.80
CA SER A 161 -7.29 -0.53 -4.82
C SER A 161 -8.00 0.38 -3.83
N GLY A 162 -8.82 1.29 -4.36
CA GLY A 162 -9.46 2.38 -3.62
C GLY A 162 -8.99 3.74 -4.14
N GLN A 163 -9.76 4.78 -3.86
CA GLN A 163 -9.40 6.15 -4.22
C GLN A 163 -9.81 7.10 -3.08
N PRO A 164 -8.83 7.67 -2.36
CA PRO A 164 -9.13 8.58 -1.27
C PRO A 164 -9.54 9.95 -1.83
N LYS A 165 -10.31 10.71 -1.05
CA LYS A 165 -10.63 12.11 -1.34
C LYS A 165 -9.39 12.97 -1.07
N ALA A 166 -8.63 13.20 -2.13
CA ALA A 166 -7.40 13.99 -2.08
C ALA A 166 -7.68 15.49 -2.24
N LYS A 167 -6.95 16.32 -1.49
CA LYS A 167 -6.88 17.78 -1.68
C LYS A 167 -5.94 18.12 -2.84
N ALA A 168 -4.82 17.39 -2.93
CA ALA A 168 -3.83 17.52 -3.99
C ALA A 168 -3.09 16.18 -4.20
N THR A 169 -2.18 16.15 -5.17
CA THR A 169 -1.24 15.04 -5.37
C THR A 169 0.19 15.58 -5.41
N LEU A 170 1.17 14.77 -5.05
CA LEU A 170 2.59 15.14 -5.12
C LEU A 170 3.17 14.73 -6.47
N ASP A 171 4.07 15.54 -7.03
CA ASP A 171 4.87 15.17 -8.19
C ASP A 171 6.31 14.88 -7.75
N LEU A 172 6.58 13.62 -7.40
CA LEU A 172 7.93 13.20 -7.08
C LEU A 172 8.72 12.82 -8.34
N THR A 173 8.28 13.12 -9.57
CA THR A 173 9.13 12.91 -10.76
C THR A 173 10.18 14.00 -10.88
N GLY A 174 9.89 15.20 -10.35
CA GLY A 174 10.78 16.35 -10.38
C GLY A 174 10.97 16.94 -11.78
N LYS A 175 10.12 16.59 -12.76
CA LYS A 175 10.26 17.08 -14.14
C LYS A 175 10.02 18.59 -14.25
N ASP A 176 9.21 19.15 -13.37
CA ASP A 176 8.82 20.57 -13.41
C ASP A 176 9.36 21.40 -12.22
N TYR A 177 10.08 20.78 -11.27
CA TYR A 177 10.63 21.50 -10.12
C TYR A 177 11.91 22.26 -10.51
N ARG A 178 11.76 23.56 -10.81
CA ARG A 178 12.86 24.52 -10.77
C ARG A 178 13.07 24.85 -9.30
N GLY A 179 14.11 24.30 -8.68
CA GLY A 179 14.40 24.52 -7.26
C GLY A 179 14.44 25.99 -6.84
N PRO A 180 14.59 26.27 -5.54
CA PRO A 180 14.55 27.64 -5.03
C PRO A 180 15.56 28.49 -5.81
N HIS A 181 15.04 29.52 -6.49
CA HIS A 181 15.86 30.55 -7.13
C HIS A 181 16.59 31.29 -6.01
N HIS A 182 17.78 30.82 -5.65
CA HIS A 182 18.72 31.58 -4.84
C HIS A 182 19.02 32.88 -5.59
N SER A 183 18.38 33.96 -5.14
CA SER A 183 18.60 35.34 -5.60
C SER A 183 19.61 36.01 -4.70
#